data_AF-A0A1G2ZLW9-F1
#
_entry.id   AF-A0A1G2ZLW9-F1
#
_cell.length_a   1.000
_cell.length_b   1.000
_cell.length_c   1.000
_cell.angle_alpha   90.00
_cell.angle_beta   90.00
_cell.angle_gamma   90.00
#
_symmetry.space_group_name_H-M   'P 1'
#
loop_
_entity.id
_entity.type
_entity.pdbx_description
1 polymer ?
#
loop_
_entity_poly.entity_id
_entity_poly.type
_entity_poly.pdbx_seq_one_letter_code
_entity_poly.pdbx_strand_id
1 'polypeptide(L)'
;MNKSLALAVSLLIIGTILLCSSGQAQAQEATVTLTDPTGDTSANAGCAGNFPPPSPDITSMTATKSGNNVIFTITFLEPSPSFSGFIFLDIDQSRNTGYSFFTNICIFDTVRWQPDIGVEYGILFSKVTNVAGASLWRATADNIFVPTSIRFPSTYTEGSITITVNLSRLQNDDGNLDFAATIANGYQDRDVVPNTGHGTLGGDTTPPDITITSPQDGATFTIADDINIIFSVTDPESGVTNLTATIDGNTVTSGTVIPASTLGVGTHTLTITATNGVGLNSTKQATFDISVTVDGLTALTDELYNSGFITSAGIRDAMIEKLSAINISLSSGNFIAALNQIDVLFQFIQQAQFNKFINSIVSDLFSIPLFILRLDIIGQFPTLFQQEDKGNKERRRANTKI
;
A
#
# COMPACT_ATOMS: atom_id res chain seq x y z
N MET A 1 69.46 -46.83 -30.80
CA MET A 1 69.64 -47.05 -29.34
C MET A 1 68.87 -45.97 -28.61
N ASN A 2 67.90 -46.37 -27.77
CA ASN A 2 67.42 -45.71 -26.54
C ASN A 2 66.99 -44.22 -26.59
N LYS A 3 66.04 -43.70 -25.84
CA LYS A 3 65.02 -44.10 -24.83
C LYS A 3 64.24 -42.77 -24.61
N SER A 4 62.93 -42.76 -24.37
CA SER A 4 62.32 -42.50 -23.04
C SER A 4 62.89 -41.25 -22.33
N LEU A 5 62.17 -40.35 -21.67
CA LEU A 5 60.80 -40.21 -21.16
C LEU A 5 60.91 -38.96 -20.23
N ALA A 6 59.77 -38.37 -19.86
CA ALA A 6 59.55 -37.53 -18.67
C ALA A 6 60.10 -36.09 -18.69
N LEU A 7 59.50 -35.08 -18.06
CA LEU A 7 58.18 -34.83 -17.44
C LEU A 7 58.26 -33.37 -16.94
N ALA A 8 57.13 -32.68 -16.92
CA ALA A 8 56.74 -31.58 -16.01
C ALA A 8 56.73 -30.11 -16.50
N VAL A 9 55.49 -29.65 -16.72
CA VAL A 9 54.81 -28.46 -16.13
C VAL A 9 55.41 -27.07 -16.37
N SER A 10 54.66 -26.23 -17.10
CA SER A 10 54.12 -24.94 -16.57
C SER A 10 53.15 -24.25 -17.55
N LEU A 11 51.89 -24.17 -17.11
CA LEU A 11 50.92 -23.06 -17.23
C LEU A 11 51.03 -22.08 -18.43
N LEU A 12 50.07 -22.13 -19.36
CA LEU A 12 49.58 -20.90 -20.01
C LEU A 12 48.10 -21.02 -20.45
N ILE A 13 47.37 -20.02 -19.99
CA ILE A 13 45.97 -19.62 -20.14
C ILE A 13 45.43 -19.77 -21.57
N ILE A 14 44.28 -20.44 -21.75
CA ILE A 14 43.37 -20.24 -22.89
C ILE A 14 41.95 -20.07 -22.33
N GLY A 15 41.36 -18.93 -22.62
CA GLY A 15 40.00 -18.57 -22.21
C GLY A 15 38.95 -19.46 -22.86
N THR A 16 38.14 -20.10 -22.03
CA THR A 16 36.91 -20.76 -22.44
C THR A 16 35.80 -19.71 -22.50
N ILE A 17 35.27 -19.49 -23.70
CA ILE A 17 33.99 -18.82 -23.91
C ILE A 17 32.93 -19.71 -23.25
N LEU A 18 32.44 -19.27 -22.10
CA LEU A 18 31.31 -19.90 -21.41
C LEU A 18 30.04 -19.47 -22.15
N LEU A 19 29.52 -20.36 -23.00
CA LEU A 19 28.15 -20.26 -23.50
C LEU A 19 27.22 -20.39 -22.29
N CYS A 20 26.74 -19.24 -21.81
CA CYS A 20 25.70 -19.17 -20.81
C CYS A 20 24.39 -19.60 -21.51
N SER A 21 24.02 -20.87 -21.40
CA SER A 21 22.65 -21.30 -21.66
C SER A 21 21.77 -20.55 -20.67
N SER A 22 20.81 -19.78 -21.16
CA SER A 22 19.75 -19.17 -20.37
C SER A 22 18.97 -20.29 -19.66
N GLY A 23 19.44 -20.68 -18.48
CA GLY A 23 18.61 -21.36 -17.50
C GLY A 23 17.54 -20.36 -17.12
N GLN A 24 16.37 -20.48 -17.73
CA GLN A 24 15.16 -19.94 -17.12
C GLN A 24 15.13 -20.57 -15.73
N ALA A 25 15.29 -19.76 -14.69
CA ALA A 25 14.99 -20.17 -13.35
C ALA A 25 13.55 -20.68 -13.40
N GLN A 26 13.38 -22.00 -13.34
CA GLN A 26 12.07 -22.62 -13.26
C GLN A 26 11.49 -22.10 -11.96
N ALA A 27 10.49 -21.21 -12.06
CA ALA A 27 9.83 -20.62 -10.89
C ALA A 27 9.44 -21.78 -9.98
N GLN A 28 9.95 -21.76 -8.75
CA GLN A 28 9.65 -22.81 -7.78
C GLN A 28 8.14 -22.84 -7.59
N GLU A 29 7.50 -23.95 -7.98
CA GLU A 29 6.05 -24.09 -7.95
C GLU A 29 5.55 -23.91 -6.51
N ALA A 30 4.73 -22.89 -6.29
CA ALA A 30 4.12 -22.64 -4.99
C ALA A 30 3.28 -23.87 -4.60
N THR A 31 3.57 -24.45 -3.44
CA THR A 31 2.86 -25.63 -2.90
C THR A 31 2.46 -25.36 -1.46
N VAL A 32 1.21 -25.68 -1.14
CA VAL A 32 0.65 -25.59 0.20
C VAL A 32 0.16 -26.97 0.60
N THR A 33 0.47 -27.37 1.83
CA THR A 33 0.06 -28.65 2.40
C THR A 33 -0.72 -28.40 3.67
N LEU A 34 -1.96 -28.88 3.68
CA LEU A 34 -2.77 -29.03 4.87
C LEU A 34 -2.57 -30.45 5.41
N THR A 35 -2.41 -30.57 6.73
CA THR A 35 -2.36 -31.86 7.43
C THR A 35 -3.62 -32.04 8.24
N ASP A 36 -4.07 -33.28 8.36
CA ASP A 36 -5.28 -33.63 9.09
C ASP A 36 -5.01 -34.78 10.08
N PRO A 37 -5.47 -34.67 11.34
CA PRO A 37 -5.35 -35.76 12.31
C PRO A 37 -6.15 -36.98 11.87
N THR A 38 -5.54 -38.16 11.93
CA THR A 38 -6.23 -39.40 11.56
C THR A 38 -7.40 -39.74 12.49
N GLY A 39 -8.50 -40.20 11.91
CA GLY A 39 -9.64 -40.78 12.61
C GLY A 39 -10.44 -39.79 13.43
N ASP A 40 -10.22 -38.49 13.22
CA ASP A 40 -11.19 -37.50 13.67
C ASP A 40 -12.40 -37.50 12.75
N THR A 41 -13.44 -36.84 13.21
CA THR A 41 -14.62 -36.57 12.39
C THR A 41 -14.75 -35.06 12.39
N SER A 42 -15.28 -34.50 11.30
CA SER A 42 -15.44 -33.06 11.11
C SER A 42 -15.63 -32.31 12.44
N ALA A 43 -14.62 -31.53 12.83
CA ALA A 43 -14.53 -30.95 14.15
C ALA A 43 -15.67 -29.95 14.42
N ASN A 44 -16.77 -30.43 15.00
CA ASN A 44 -17.56 -29.65 15.96
C ASN A 44 -18.30 -30.60 16.90
N ALA A 45 -17.78 -30.70 18.13
CA ALA A 45 -18.19 -31.58 19.22
C ALA A 45 -19.59 -31.26 19.80
N GLY A 46 -20.60 -31.14 18.95
CA GLY A 46 -22.01 -30.96 19.31
C GLY A 46 -22.85 -32.22 19.17
N CYS A 47 -22.40 -33.19 18.37
CA CYS A 47 -23.15 -34.42 18.11
C CYS A 47 -22.34 -35.63 18.53
N ALA A 48 -22.37 -35.88 19.84
CA ALA A 48 -21.81 -37.06 20.48
C ALA A 48 -22.60 -38.32 20.07
N GLY A 49 -22.32 -38.83 18.87
CA GLY A 49 -22.53 -40.22 18.50
C GLY A 49 -21.17 -40.90 18.38
N ASN A 50 -21.04 -42.13 18.86
CA ASN A 50 -19.92 -43.00 18.49
C ASN A 50 -20.10 -43.39 17.02
N PHE A 51 -19.76 -42.49 16.10
CA PHE A 51 -19.61 -42.83 14.71
C PHE A 51 -18.32 -43.63 14.55
N PRO A 52 -18.29 -44.64 13.66
CA PRO A 52 -17.03 -45.24 13.27
C PRO A 52 -16.09 -44.15 12.71
N PRO A 53 -14.77 -44.35 12.77
CA PRO A 53 -13.83 -43.47 12.08
C PRO A 53 -14.25 -43.31 10.61
N PRO A 54 -14.13 -42.11 10.02
CA PRO A 54 -14.53 -41.89 8.65
C PRO A 54 -13.72 -42.78 7.70
N SER A 55 -14.33 -43.16 6.59
CA SER A 55 -13.66 -43.93 5.54
C SER A 55 -14.15 -43.45 4.16
N PRO A 56 -13.34 -42.72 3.39
CA PRO A 56 -11.93 -42.39 3.63
C PRO A 56 -11.70 -41.36 4.73
N ASP A 57 -10.58 -41.52 5.45
CA ASP A 57 -10.00 -40.60 6.42
C ASP A 57 -8.87 -39.81 5.74
N ILE A 58 -9.01 -38.50 5.62
CA ILE A 58 -8.03 -37.58 5.03
C ILE A 58 -6.86 -37.47 6.00
N THR A 59 -5.64 -37.47 5.45
CA THR A 59 -4.40 -37.25 6.23
C THR A 59 -3.71 -35.97 5.82
N SER A 60 -3.88 -35.60 4.55
CA SER A 60 -3.36 -34.34 4.02
C SER A 60 -4.06 -33.96 2.72
N MET A 61 -4.02 -32.67 2.43
CA MET A 61 -4.36 -32.11 1.13
C MET A 61 -3.26 -31.15 0.70
N THR A 62 -2.76 -31.32 -0.52
CA THR A 62 -1.83 -30.37 -1.13
C THR A 62 -2.49 -29.63 -2.29
N ALA A 63 -2.10 -28.38 -2.48
CA ALA A 63 -2.38 -27.58 -3.65
C ALA A 63 -1.06 -27.06 -4.22
N THR A 64 -0.76 -27.38 -5.49
CA THR A 64 0.47 -26.96 -6.17
C THR A 64 0.13 -26.18 -7.43
N LYS A 65 0.63 -24.95 -7.54
CA LYS A 65 0.51 -24.13 -8.75
C LYS A 65 1.56 -24.56 -9.77
N SER A 66 1.12 -25.13 -10.89
CA SER A 66 1.98 -25.60 -11.97
C SER A 66 1.51 -25.06 -13.32
N GLY A 67 2.21 -24.02 -13.80
CA GLY A 67 1.83 -23.29 -15.01
C GLY A 67 0.41 -22.71 -14.91
N ASN A 68 -0.46 -23.03 -15.87
CA ASN A 68 -1.87 -22.58 -15.90
C ASN A 68 -2.82 -23.54 -15.15
N ASN A 69 -2.29 -24.35 -14.23
CA ASN A 69 -3.06 -25.30 -13.46
C ASN A 69 -2.75 -25.19 -11.97
N VAL A 70 -3.74 -25.56 -11.16
CA VAL A 70 -3.54 -25.94 -9.76
C VAL A 70 -3.81 -27.44 -9.64
N ILE A 71 -2.85 -28.14 -9.05
CA ILE A 71 -2.92 -29.59 -8.83
C ILE A 71 -3.27 -29.81 -7.38
N PHE A 72 -4.46 -30.34 -7.12
CA PHE A 72 -4.87 -30.77 -5.80
C PHE A 72 -4.57 -32.24 -5.61
N THR A 73 -3.92 -32.62 -4.52
CA THR A 73 -3.76 -34.03 -4.11
C THR A 73 -4.33 -34.21 -2.71
N ILE A 74 -5.33 -35.08 -2.58
CA ILE A 74 -5.89 -35.46 -1.28
C ILE A 74 -5.39 -36.87 -0.97
N THR A 75 -4.79 -37.03 0.19
CA THR A 75 -4.21 -38.30 0.66
C THR A 75 -5.07 -38.84 1.80
N PHE A 76 -5.28 -40.14 1.79
CA PHE A 76 -6.13 -40.86 2.72
C PHE A 76 -5.34 -41.90 3.51
N LEU A 77 -5.77 -42.17 4.74
CA LEU A 77 -5.18 -43.23 5.56
C LEU A 77 -5.46 -44.62 4.96
N GLU A 78 -6.71 -44.84 4.54
CA GLU A 78 -7.19 -46.14 4.06
C GLU A 78 -7.82 -46.03 2.65
N PRO A 79 -7.56 -46.97 1.73
CA PRO A 79 -8.23 -47.00 0.44
C PRO A 79 -9.69 -47.44 0.57
N SER A 80 -10.64 -46.53 0.27
CA SER A 80 -12.07 -46.89 0.17
C SER A 80 -12.45 -47.31 -1.26
N PRO A 81 -13.34 -48.32 -1.45
CA PRO A 81 -13.80 -48.74 -2.78
C PRO A 81 -14.63 -47.68 -3.52
N SER A 82 -15.26 -46.75 -2.79
CA SER A 82 -16.01 -45.63 -3.37
C SER A 82 -16.07 -44.46 -2.41
N PHE A 83 -16.07 -43.25 -2.96
CA PHE A 83 -16.28 -42.02 -2.19
C PHE A 83 -16.68 -40.86 -3.10
N SER A 84 -17.19 -39.80 -2.48
CA SER A 84 -17.42 -38.51 -3.12
C SER A 84 -17.06 -37.39 -2.17
N GLY A 85 -16.55 -36.29 -2.68
CA GLY A 85 -16.19 -35.13 -1.88
C GLY A 85 -16.28 -33.84 -2.68
N PHE A 86 -16.13 -32.74 -1.97
CA PHE A 86 -16.03 -31.41 -2.56
C PHE A 86 -14.70 -30.78 -2.17
N ILE A 87 -14.02 -30.18 -3.13
CA ILE A 87 -13.04 -29.12 -2.86
C ILE A 87 -13.78 -27.80 -3.04
N PHE A 88 -13.73 -26.93 -2.05
CA PHE A 88 -14.26 -25.59 -2.09
C PHE A 88 -13.13 -24.63 -2.43
N LEU A 89 -13.37 -23.70 -3.35
CA LEU A 89 -12.40 -22.75 -3.86
C LEU A 89 -12.97 -21.34 -3.74
N ASP A 90 -12.18 -20.49 -3.10
CA ASP A 90 -12.33 -19.04 -3.08
C ASP A 90 -11.18 -18.48 -3.93
N ILE A 91 -11.53 -17.93 -5.11
CA ILE A 91 -10.54 -17.53 -6.12
C ILE A 91 -10.17 -16.06 -6.04
N ASP A 92 -10.92 -15.25 -5.29
CA ASP A 92 -10.55 -13.85 -5.02
C ASP A 92 -9.94 -13.66 -3.63
N GLN A 93 -9.81 -14.77 -2.88
CA GLN A 93 -9.26 -14.84 -1.52
C GLN A 93 -9.96 -13.86 -0.57
N SER A 94 -11.23 -13.60 -0.84
CA SER A 94 -12.06 -12.71 -0.05
C SER A 94 -13.20 -13.52 0.57
N ARG A 95 -13.06 -13.76 1.87
CA ARG A 95 -14.11 -14.35 2.73
C ARG A 95 -15.49 -13.65 2.68
N ASN A 96 -15.59 -12.47 2.09
CA ASN A 96 -16.82 -11.67 2.00
C ASN A 96 -17.52 -11.79 0.64
N THR A 97 -16.85 -12.39 -0.35
CA THR A 97 -17.37 -12.71 -1.68
C THR A 97 -17.80 -14.18 -1.72
N GLY A 98 -18.58 -14.56 -2.73
CA GLY A 98 -19.01 -15.95 -2.89
C GLY A 98 -20.02 -16.50 -1.88
N TYR A 99 -20.17 -17.82 -1.92
CA TYR A 99 -20.99 -18.59 -1.00
C TYR A 99 -20.32 -18.61 0.36
N SER A 100 -20.96 -17.98 1.33
CA SER A 100 -20.48 -17.95 2.70
C SER A 100 -21.32 -18.93 3.53
N PHE A 101 -20.67 -19.85 4.26
CA PHE A 101 -21.35 -20.91 5.03
C PHE A 101 -22.15 -20.39 6.26
N PHE A 102 -22.48 -19.10 6.33
CA PHE A 102 -23.13 -18.43 7.47
C PHE A 102 -24.61 -18.79 7.66
N THR A 103 -25.26 -19.43 6.68
CA THR A 103 -26.62 -19.94 6.85
C THR A 103 -26.57 -21.45 6.89
N ASN A 104 -26.52 -22.02 8.10
CA ASN A 104 -26.82 -23.41 8.45
C ASN A 104 -26.94 -24.34 7.23
N ILE A 105 -25.79 -24.67 6.63
CA ILE A 105 -25.76 -25.83 5.76
C ILE A 105 -25.85 -27.02 6.72
N CYS A 106 -27.09 -27.47 6.96
CA CYS A 106 -27.33 -28.84 7.40
C CYS A 106 -27.01 -29.73 6.19
N ILE A 107 -25.74 -29.92 5.88
CA ILE A 107 -25.34 -31.11 5.13
C ILE A 107 -25.43 -32.27 6.15
N PHE A 108 -26.69 -32.69 6.39
CA PHE A 108 -27.15 -33.85 7.18
C PHE A 108 -26.90 -33.80 8.71
N ASP A 109 -27.66 -32.91 9.37
CA ASP A 109 -28.16 -32.98 10.77
C ASP A 109 -27.18 -32.96 11.97
N THR A 110 -25.84 -32.97 11.84
CA THR A 110 -25.02 -33.07 13.07
C THR A 110 -23.67 -32.34 13.15
N VAL A 111 -23.14 -31.67 12.13
CA VAL A 111 -21.82 -31.01 12.25
C VAL A 111 -21.76 -29.60 11.66
N ARG A 112 -21.17 -28.66 12.42
CA ARG A 112 -20.83 -27.29 11.99
C ARG A 112 -19.36 -27.22 11.55
N TRP A 113 -19.03 -27.73 10.37
CA TRP A 113 -17.76 -27.39 9.72
C TRP A 113 -17.94 -26.07 8.96
N GLN A 114 -17.10 -25.09 9.27
CA GLN A 114 -17.19 -23.74 8.72
C GLN A 114 -15.79 -23.29 8.29
N PRO A 115 -15.34 -23.68 7.09
CA PRO A 115 -14.15 -23.06 6.53
C PRO A 115 -14.47 -21.57 6.34
N ASP A 116 -13.55 -20.69 6.70
CA ASP A 116 -13.70 -19.24 6.64
C ASP A 116 -13.36 -18.70 5.25
N ILE A 117 -13.94 -19.32 4.22
CA ILE A 117 -13.73 -19.00 2.80
C ILE A 117 -15.02 -18.51 2.13
N GLY A 118 -14.89 -17.60 1.17
CA GLY A 118 -15.95 -17.11 0.31
C GLY A 118 -16.03 -17.96 -0.95
N VAL A 119 -16.83 -19.02 -0.98
CA VAL A 119 -16.70 -20.02 -2.07
C VAL A 119 -17.34 -19.55 -3.38
N GLU A 120 -16.55 -19.32 -4.43
CA GLU A 120 -17.08 -19.12 -5.80
C GLU A 120 -17.27 -20.44 -6.54
N TYR A 121 -16.40 -21.42 -6.30
CA TYR A 121 -16.38 -22.69 -7.03
C TYR A 121 -16.26 -23.90 -6.12
N GLY A 122 -16.95 -24.97 -6.52
CA GLY A 122 -16.80 -26.29 -5.92
C GLY A 122 -16.27 -27.28 -6.96
N ILE A 123 -15.43 -28.21 -6.55
CA ILE A 123 -15.06 -29.37 -7.37
C ILE A 123 -15.64 -30.59 -6.72
N LEU A 124 -16.73 -31.11 -7.29
CA LEU A 124 -17.23 -32.42 -6.93
C LEU A 124 -16.26 -33.45 -7.50
N PHE A 125 -15.59 -34.17 -6.62
CA PHE A 125 -14.74 -35.30 -6.98
C PHE A 125 -15.34 -36.60 -6.45
N SER A 126 -15.04 -37.70 -7.12
CA SER A 126 -15.55 -39.01 -6.73
C SER A 126 -14.64 -40.11 -7.23
N LYS A 127 -14.72 -41.25 -6.55
CA LYS A 127 -14.19 -42.53 -6.98
C LYS A 127 -15.34 -43.53 -6.98
N VAL A 128 -15.54 -44.21 -8.10
CA VAL A 128 -16.41 -45.39 -8.18
C VAL A 128 -15.54 -46.53 -8.69
N THR A 129 -15.36 -47.57 -7.88
CA THR A 129 -14.41 -48.66 -8.14
C THR A 129 -12.98 -48.11 -8.30
N ASN A 130 -12.38 -48.11 -9.50
CA ASN A 130 -11.05 -47.54 -9.75
C ASN A 130 -11.06 -46.33 -10.71
N VAL A 131 -12.24 -45.77 -10.96
CA VAL A 131 -12.38 -44.61 -11.85
C VAL A 131 -12.56 -43.36 -10.99
N ALA A 132 -11.61 -42.43 -11.10
CA ALA A 132 -11.72 -41.09 -10.54
C ALA A 132 -12.46 -40.17 -11.51
N GLY A 133 -13.30 -39.29 -10.97
CA GLY A 133 -13.91 -38.21 -11.72
C GLY A 133 -13.95 -36.93 -10.91
N ALA A 134 -13.72 -35.79 -11.57
CA ALA A 134 -13.86 -34.46 -11.00
C ALA A 134 -14.66 -33.56 -11.94
N SER A 135 -15.57 -32.76 -11.39
CA SER A 135 -16.42 -31.83 -12.13
C SER A 135 -16.56 -30.50 -11.41
N LEU A 136 -16.59 -29.41 -12.18
CA LEU A 136 -16.75 -28.07 -11.64
C LEU A 136 -18.22 -27.77 -11.33
N TRP A 137 -18.45 -27.15 -10.20
CA TRP A 137 -19.69 -26.58 -9.74
C TRP A 137 -19.45 -25.10 -9.44
N ARG A 138 -20.43 -24.26 -9.74
CA ARG A 138 -20.35 -22.82 -9.50
C ARG A 138 -21.32 -22.45 -8.40
N ALA A 139 -20.86 -21.66 -7.43
CA ALA A 139 -21.74 -21.01 -6.46
C ALA A 139 -22.58 -19.94 -7.16
N THR A 140 -23.78 -19.71 -6.64
CA THR A 140 -24.70 -18.69 -7.13
C THR A 140 -25.04 -17.73 -5.99
N ALA A 141 -25.53 -16.53 -6.33
CA ALA A 141 -25.90 -15.52 -5.34
C ALA A 141 -26.98 -15.99 -4.35
N ASP A 142 -27.78 -16.99 -4.74
CA ASP A 142 -28.80 -17.61 -3.87
C ASP A 142 -28.23 -18.71 -2.96
N ASN A 143 -26.90 -18.80 -2.85
CA ASN A 143 -26.23 -19.83 -2.09
C ASN A 143 -26.62 -21.26 -2.57
N ILE A 144 -26.55 -21.49 -3.88
CA ILE A 144 -26.78 -22.81 -4.48
C ILE A 144 -25.58 -23.19 -5.34
N PHE A 145 -25.04 -24.39 -5.15
CA PHE A 145 -24.06 -24.99 -6.05
C PHE A 145 -24.77 -25.60 -7.26
N VAL A 146 -24.42 -25.12 -8.45
CA VAL A 146 -24.99 -25.62 -9.71
C VAL A 146 -23.91 -26.36 -10.49
N PRO A 147 -24.19 -27.59 -10.98
CA PRO A 147 -23.22 -28.35 -11.75
C PRO A 147 -22.93 -27.68 -13.09
N THR A 148 -21.69 -27.76 -13.54
CA THR A 148 -21.30 -27.37 -14.90
C THR A 148 -20.99 -28.60 -15.75
N SER A 149 -20.81 -28.41 -17.06
CA SER A 149 -20.33 -29.47 -17.95
C SER A 149 -18.81 -29.67 -17.92
N ILE A 150 -18.08 -28.88 -17.13
CA ILE A 150 -16.62 -28.90 -17.08
C ILE A 150 -16.17 -30.07 -16.20
N ARG A 151 -15.25 -30.87 -16.72
CA ARG A 151 -14.59 -31.97 -16.02
C ARG A 151 -13.10 -31.71 -15.95
N PHE A 152 -12.49 -32.15 -14.85
CA PHE A 152 -11.05 -32.04 -14.65
C PHE A 152 -10.38 -33.41 -14.79
N PRO A 153 -9.17 -33.48 -15.36
CA PRO A 153 -8.34 -34.66 -15.26
C PRO A 153 -8.16 -35.05 -13.80
N SER A 154 -8.43 -36.32 -13.49
CA SER A 154 -8.30 -36.86 -12.14
C SER A 154 -7.73 -38.26 -12.20
N THR A 155 -6.76 -38.55 -11.33
CA THR A 155 -6.14 -39.86 -11.20
C THR A 155 -6.31 -40.34 -9.76
N TYR A 156 -6.60 -41.63 -9.60
CA TYR A 156 -6.56 -42.28 -8.30
C TYR A 156 -5.36 -43.20 -8.23
N THR A 157 -4.57 -43.07 -7.18
CA THR A 157 -3.56 -44.04 -6.75
C THR A 157 -4.02 -44.57 -5.40
N GLU A 158 -3.64 -45.79 -5.03
CA GLU A 158 -4.03 -46.35 -3.72
C GLU A 158 -3.65 -45.38 -2.59
N GLY A 159 -4.67 -44.88 -1.87
CA GLY A 159 -4.50 -43.87 -0.82
C GLY A 159 -4.47 -42.41 -1.28
N SER A 160 -4.64 -42.07 -2.55
CA SER A 160 -4.71 -40.66 -2.98
C SER A 160 -5.54 -40.41 -4.24
N ILE A 161 -6.15 -39.23 -4.30
CA ILE A 161 -6.73 -38.69 -5.53
C ILE A 161 -6.02 -37.39 -5.90
N THR A 162 -5.62 -37.28 -7.16
CA THR A 162 -5.03 -36.06 -7.73
C THR A 162 -5.97 -35.49 -8.77
N ILE A 163 -6.21 -34.18 -8.72
CA ILE A 163 -7.11 -33.45 -9.61
C ILE A 163 -6.33 -32.27 -10.19
N THR A 164 -6.29 -32.17 -11.51
CA THR A 164 -5.63 -31.06 -12.22
C THR A 164 -6.67 -30.04 -12.67
N VAL A 165 -6.68 -28.89 -12.02
CA VAL A 165 -7.62 -27.80 -12.29
C VAL A 165 -6.97 -26.80 -13.21
N ASN A 166 -7.56 -26.56 -14.38
CA ASN A 166 -7.06 -25.56 -15.30
C ASN A 166 -7.67 -24.19 -14.98
N LEU A 167 -6.83 -23.18 -14.72
CA LEU A 167 -7.23 -21.86 -14.25
C LEU A 167 -8.09 -21.08 -15.25
N SER A 168 -7.98 -21.38 -16.56
CA SER A 168 -8.88 -20.79 -17.57
C SER A 168 -10.36 -21.16 -17.37
N ARG A 169 -10.64 -22.19 -16.57
CA ARG A 169 -12.00 -22.60 -16.20
C ARG A 169 -12.54 -21.87 -14.98
N LEU A 170 -11.69 -21.14 -14.26
CA LEU A 170 -12.01 -20.34 -13.09
C LEU A 170 -11.89 -18.85 -13.44
N GLN A 171 -12.53 -18.40 -14.53
CA GLN A 171 -12.44 -17.00 -15.00
C GLN A 171 -11.02 -16.53 -15.40
N ASN A 172 -10.11 -17.45 -15.75
CA ASN A 172 -8.69 -17.15 -15.97
C ASN A 172 -8.01 -16.61 -14.71
N ASP A 173 -8.37 -17.21 -13.57
CA ASP A 173 -7.75 -16.98 -12.28
C ASP A 173 -6.21 -17.06 -12.35
N ASP A 174 -5.54 -16.33 -11.48
CA ASP A 174 -4.09 -16.27 -11.45
C ASP A 174 -3.46 -17.48 -10.73
N GLY A 175 -4.25 -18.33 -10.07
CA GLY A 175 -3.85 -19.49 -9.29
C GLY A 175 -3.55 -19.18 -7.83
N ASN A 176 -3.86 -17.97 -7.38
CA ASN A 176 -3.93 -17.62 -5.97
C ASN A 176 -5.35 -17.90 -5.49
N LEU A 177 -5.50 -18.76 -4.47
CA LEU A 177 -6.82 -19.19 -4.04
C LEU A 177 -6.78 -19.70 -2.60
N ASP A 178 -7.92 -19.59 -1.93
CA ASP A 178 -8.17 -20.29 -0.67
C ASP A 178 -8.98 -21.56 -0.94
N PHE A 179 -8.65 -22.62 -0.21
CA PHE A 179 -9.24 -23.94 -0.43
C PHE A 179 -9.44 -24.73 0.85
N ALA A 180 -10.50 -25.54 0.82
CA ALA A 180 -10.79 -26.53 1.84
C ALA A 180 -11.51 -27.72 1.17
N ALA A 181 -11.54 -28.88 1.80
CA ALA A 181 -12.20 -30.04 1.22
C ALA A 181 -12.99 -30.85 2.25
N THR A 182 -13.98 -31.57 1.75
CA THR A 182 -14.70 -32.62 2.47
C THR A 182 -14.76 -33.88 1.63
N ILE A 183 -14.76 -35.04 2.28
CA ILE A 183 -14.97 -36.33 1.66
C ILE A 183 -16.01 -37.12 2.43
N ALA A 184 -16.76 -37.96 1.72
CA ALA A 184 -17.75 -38.85 2.30
C ALA A 184 -17.87 -40.16 1.52
N ASN A 185 -18.21 -41.24 2.22
CA ASN A 185 -18.72 -42.47 1.62
C ASN A 185 -20.17 -42.71 2.05
N GLY A 186 -21.08 -41.90 1.52
CA GLY A 186 -22.50 -41.89 1.93
C GLY A 186 -22.84 -40.71 2.85
N TYR A 187 -23.92 -40.82 3.63
CA TYR A 187 -24.43 -39.70 4.42
C TYR A 187 -23.80 -39.53 5.81
N GLN A 188 -23.05 -40.52 6.32
CA GLN A 188 -22.63 -40.57 7.73
C GLN A 188 -21.10 -40.56 7.94
N ASP A 189 -20.30 -40.99 6.95
CA ASP A 189 -18.85 -41.14 7.09
C ASP A 189 -18.13 -39.96 6.45
N ARG A 190 -18.24 -38.77 7.06
CA ARG A 190 -17.71 -37.51 6.52
C ARG A 190 -16.45 -37.06 7.24
N ASP A 191 -15.47 -36.67 6.44
CA ASP A 191 -14.23 -36.08 6.90
C ASP A 191 -13.90 -34.77 6.14
N VAL A 192 -13.06 -33.91 6.71
CA VAL A 192 -12.81 -32.53 6.26
C VAL A 192 -11.37 -32.10 6.49
N VAL A 193 -10.83 -31.31 5.56
CA VAL A 193 -9.49 -30.72 5.70
C VAL A 193 -9.52 -29.24 5.28
N PRO A 194 -8.98 -28.32 6.10
CA PRO A 194 -8.55 -28.53 7.47
C PRO A 194 -9.76 -28.61 8.43
N ASN A 195 -9.53 -29.10 9.65
CA ASN A 195 -10.55 -29.07 10.71
C ASN A 195 -11.03 -27.66 11.08
N THR A 196 -10.14 -26.66 10.94
CA THR A 196 -10.45 -25.25 11.15
C THR A 196 -9.75 -24.41 10.11
N GLY A 197 -10.43 -23.39 9.57
CA GLY A 197 -9.84 -22.46 8.61
C GLY A 197 -9.87 -22.98 7.17
N HIS A 198 -8.81 -22.66 6.43
CA HIS A 198 -8.56 -23.09 5.04
C HIS A 198 -7.06 -23.16 4.74
N GLY A 199 -6.70 -23.62 3.55
CA GLY A 199 -5.36 -23.45 2.96
C GLY A 199 -5.35 -22.30 1.97
N THR A 200 -4.28 -21.51 1.96
CA THR A 200 -4.09 -20.34 1.09
C THR A 200 -2.94 -20.60 0.14
N LEU A 201 -3.22 -20.86 -1.13
CA LEU A 201 -2.22 -21.01 -2.19
C LEU A 201 -1.93 -19.63 -2.79
N GLY A 202 -0.68 -19.17 -2.71
CA GLY A 202 -0.31 -17.86 -3.23
C GLY A 202 -0.95 -16.72 -2.43
N GLY A 203 -1.24 -15.61 -3.10
CA GLY A 203 -1.89 -14.43 -2.53
C GLY A 203 -0.98 -13.22 -2.43
N ASP A 204 -1.63 -12.05 -2.36
CA ASP A 204 -0.96 -10.77 -2.26
C ASP A 204 -0.24 -10.65 -0.90
N THR A 205 1.06 -10.40 -0.96
CA THR A 205 1.92 -10.19 0.23
C THR A 205 2.56 -8.82 0.24
N THR A 206 2.26 -7.98 -0.75
CA THR A 206 2.86 -6.66 -0.91
C THR A 206 1.82 -5.58 -0.60
N PRO A 207 2.10 -4.65 0.34
CA PRO A 207 1.21 -3.53 0.56
C PRO A 207 1.23 -2.57 -0.64
N PRO A 208 0.20 -1.72 -0.81
CA PRO A 208 0.16 -0.75 -1.91
C PRO A 208 1.42 0.12 -1.99
N ASP A 209 1.94 0.36 -3.20
CA ASP A 209 3.01 1.32 -3.42
C ASP A 209 2.45 2.73 -3.57
N ILE A 210 3.01 3.68 -2.81
CA ILE A 210 2.60 5.09 -2.80
C ILE A 210 3.74 5.95 -3.33
N THR A 211 3.46 6.76 -4.35
CA THR A 211 4.40 7.74 -4.90
C THR A 211 3.84 9.15 -4.75
N ILE A 212 4.57 10.01 -4.02
CA ILE A 212 4.26 11.43 -3.88
C ILE A 212 5.12 12.20 -4.90
N THR A 213 4.47 12.87 -5.84
CA THR A 213 5.15 13.69 -6.86
C THR A 213 5.17 15.16 -6.46
N SER A 214 4.13 15.65 -5.79
CA SER A 214 4.09 17.01 -5.27
C SER A 214 3.14 17.10 -4.06
N PRO A 215 3.52 17.82 -3.00
CA PRO A 215 4.85 18.36 -2.75
C PRO A 215 5.90 17.26 -2.55
N GLN A 216 7.13 17.50 -2.98
CA GLN A 216 8.27 16.64 -2.61
C GLN A 216 8.58 16.85 -1.13
N ASP A 217 9.13 15.82 -0.47
CA ASP A 217 9.54 15.94 0.93
C ASP A 217 10.66 17.00 1.09
N GLY A 218 10.51 17.90 2.05
CA GLY A 218 11.37 19.07 2.24
C GLY A 218 11.15 20.21 1.25
N ALA A 219 10.05 20.20 0.46
CA ALA A 219 9.73 21.32 -0.41
C ALA A 219 9.47 22.60 0.40
N THR A 220 9.79 23.75 -0.20
CA THR A 220 9.53 25.06 0.39
C THR A 220 8.66 25.88 -0.56
N PHE A 221 7.67 26.54 0.01
CA PHE A 221 6.75 27.44 -0.68
C PHE A 221 6.75 28.81 0.02
N THR A 222 6.33 29.84 -0.69
CA THR A 222 5.97 31.13 -0.11
C THR A 222 4.47 31.21 0.12
N ILE A 223 4.03 32.12 0.98
CA ILE A 223 2.60 32.28 1.33
C ILE A 223 1.68 32.62 0.13
N ALA A 224 2.24 33.08 -1.00
CA ALA A 224 1.49 33.38 -2.23
C ALA A 224 1.54 32.26 -3.26
N ASP A 225 2.23 31.15 -2.97
CA ASP A 225 2.36 30.05 -3.92
C ASP A 225 1.09 29.19 -3.94
N ASP A 226 0.84 28.60 -5.11
CA ASP A 226 -0.12 27.52 -5.28
C ASP A 226 0.58 26.16 -5.15
N ILE A 227 0.09 25.32 -4.25
CA ILE A 227 0.64 24.00 -3.97
C ILE A 227 -0.16 22.95 -4.73
N ASN A 228 0.47 22.33 -5.73
CA ASN A 228 -0.10 21.20 -6.45
C ASN A 228 0.04 19.92 -5.62
N ILE A 229 -1.07 19.22 -5.38
CA ILE A 229 -1.08 17.93 -4.70
C ILE A 229 -1.14 16.84 -5.75
N ILE A 230 -0.05 16.09 -5.93
CA ILE A 230 0.07 15.04 -6.94
C ILE A 230 0.69 13.81 -6.30
N PHE A 231 -0.08 12.73 -6.30
CA PHE A 231 0.38 11.40 -5.88
C PHE A 231 -0.33 10.30 -6.68
N SER A 232 0.27 9.12 -6.68
CA SER A 232 -0.27 7.90 -7.27
C SER A 232 -0.14 6.74 -6.28
N VAL A 233 -1.09 5.81 -6.34
CA VAL A 233 -1.07 4.58 -5.55
C VAL A 233 -1.38 3.41 -6.46
N THR A 234 -0.59 2.35 -6.35
CA THR A 234 -0.76 1.13 -7.16
C THR A 234 -0.57 -0.10 -6.30
N ASP A 235 -1.39 -1.09 -6.55
CA ASP A 235 -1.24 -2.44 -6.01
C ASP A 235 -1.62 -3.40 -7.16
N PRO A 236 -0.65 -4.15 -7.73
CA PRO A 236 -0.91 -4.97 -8.90
C PRO A 236 -1.47 -6.35 -8.58
N GLU A 237 -1.35 -6.83 -7.33
CA GLU A 237 -1.71 -8.19 -6.93
C GLU A 237 -3.17 -8.27 -6.49
N SER A 238 -3.64 -7.38 -5.60
CA SER A 238 -5.04 -7.35 -5.14
C SER A 238 -5.76 -6.02 -5.35
N GLY A 239 -5.06 -5.00 -5.88
CA GLY A 239 -5.65 -3.70 -6.16
C GLY A 239 -5.88 -2.87 -4.89
N VAL A 240 -6.11 -1.56 -5.06
CA VAL A 240 -6.33 -0.63 -3.93
C VAL A 240 -7.81 -0.57 -3.59
N THR A 241 -8.19 -0.94 -2.37
CA THR A 241 -9.58 -0.90 -1.89
C THR A 241 -9.91 0.38 -1.12
N ASN A 242 -8.95 0.92 -0.38
CA ASN A 242 -9.12 2.16 0.37
C ASN A 242 -7.94 3.09 0.16
N LEU A 243 -8.23 4.39 0.02
CA LEU A 243 -7.24 5.44 -0.17
C LEU A 243 -7.67 6.69 0.58
N THR A 244 -6.83 7.18 1.46
CA THR A 244 -7.00 8.47 2.14
C THR A 244 -5.76 9.33 1.93
N ALA A 245 -5.97 10.62 1.74
CA ALA A 245 -4.90 11.61 1.67
C ALA A 245 -5.32 12.84 2.47
N THR A 246 -4.42 13.35 3.30
CA THR A 246 -4.69 14.49 4.17
C THR A 246 -3.51 15.44 4.25
N ILE A 247 -3.77 16.74 4.41
CA ILE A 247 -2.79 17.74 4.83
C ILE A 247 -3.20 18.20 6.22
N ASP A 248 -2.36 17.93 7.21
CA ASP A 248 -2.60 18.24 8.63
C ASP A 248 -3.97 17.72 9.13
N GLY A 249 -4.36 16.54 8.65
CA GLY A 249 -5.63 15.89 8.98
C GLY A 249 -6.83 16.31 8.11
N ASN A 250 -6.72 17.35 7.27
CA ASN A 250 -7.77 17.75 6.33
C ASN A 250 -7.68 16.95 5.04
N THR A 251 -8.78 16.36 4.59
CA THR A 251 -8.81 15.52 3.38
C THR A 251 -8.49 16.31 2.12
N VAL A 252 -7.64 15.72 1.27
CA VAL A 252 -7.27 16.25 -0.05
C VAL A 252 -7.33 15.15 -1.11
N THR A 253 -7.43 15.53 -2.38
CA THR A 253 -7.37 14.61 -3.52
C THR A 253 -6.22 14.97 -4.46
N SER A 254 -5.63 13.95 -5.09
CA SER A 254 -4.62 14.14 -6.12
C SER A 254 -5.19 14.97 -7.28
N GLY A 255 -4.41 15.92 -7.80
CA GLY A 255 -4.81 16.92 -8.79
C GLY A 255 -5.36 18.22 -8.20
N THR A 256 -5.53 18.33 -6.88
CA THR A 256 -5.97 19.57 -6.24
C THR A 256 -4.84 20.60 -6.19
N VAL A 257 -5.20 21.87 -6.39
CA VAL A 257 -4.31 23.02 -6.17
C VAL A 257 -4.79 23.75 -4.92
N ILE A 258 -3.88 23.96 -3.96
CA ILE A 258 -4.18 24.61 -2.68
C ILE A 258 -3.35 25.89 -2.58
N PRO A 259 -3.98 27.07 -2.43
CA PRO A 259 -3.23 28.29 -2.14
C PRO A 259 -2.56 28.18 -0.77
N ALA A 260 -1.25 28.37 -0.71
CA ALA A 260 -0.46 28.25 0.52
C ALA A 260 -0.99 29.15 1.65
N SER A 261 -1.53 30.31 1.29
CA SER A 261 -2.19 31.27 2.19
C SER A 261 -3.34 30.65 3.00
N THR A 262 -3.98 29.58 2.51
CA THR A 262 -5.07 28.90 3.22
C THR A 262 -4.60 27.88 4.25
N LEU A 263 -3.36 27.39 4.14
CA LEU A 263 -2.75 26.46 5.10
C LEU A 263 -2.07 27.23 6.24
N GLY A 264 -1.58 28.43 5.96
CA GLY A 264 -0.84 29.25 6.91
C GLY A 264 0.67 29.06 6.78
N VAL A 265 1.43 29.77 7.61
CA VAL A 265 2.91 29.68 7.62
C VAL A 265 3.33 28.59 8.59
N GLY A 266 4.30 27.78 8.19
CA GLY A 266 4.88 26.73 9.01
C GLY A 266 5.10 25.44 8.25
N THR A 267 5.41 24.39 8.99
CA THR A 267 5.58 23.04 8.47
C THR A 267 4.23 22.36 8.37
N HIS A 268 3.95 21.79 7.20
CA HIS A 268 2.74 21.04 6.88
C HIS A 268 3.11 19.62 6.45
N THR A 269 2.22 18.67 6.71
CA THR A 269 2.46 17.25 6.36
C THR A 269 1.34 16.70 5.49
N LEU A 270 1.68 16.33 4.25
CA LEU A 270 0.83 15.49 3.41
C LEU A 270 1.00 14.03 3.85
N THR A 271 -0.08 13.39 4.30
CA THR A 271 -0.12 11.96 4.66
C THR A 271 -1.05 11.22 3.72
N ILE A 272 -0.56 10.16 3.08
CA ILE A 272 -1.35 9.27 2.24
C ILE A 272 -1.31 7.87 2.86
N THR A 273 -2.48 7.26 3.02
CA THR A 273 -2.64 5.89 3.51
C THR A 273 -3.47 5.10 2.51
N ALA A 274 -3.01 3.90 2.18
CA ALA A 274 -3.69 3.00 1.26
C ALA A 274 -3.84 1.60 1.87
N THR A 275 -4.87 0.88 1.43
CA THR A 275 -5.13 -0.52 1.79
C THR A 275 -5.51 -1.30 0.54
N ASN A 276 -4.99 -2.52 0.40
CA ASN A 276 -5.27 -3.38 -0.75
C ASN A 276 -6.43 -4.35 -0.51
N GLY A 277 -6.68 -5.26 -1.47
CA GLY A 277 -7.75 -6.25 -1.44
C GLY A 277 -7.67 -7.23 -0.28
N VAL A 278 -6.45 -7.61 0.11
CA VAL A 278 -6.17 -8.55 1.20
C VAL A 278 -5.99 -7.86 2.57
N GLY A 279 -6.17 -6.54 2.64
CA GLY A 279 -6.13 -5.76 3.88
C GLY A 279 -4.73 -5.32 4.32
N LEU A 280 -3.69 -5.50 3.50
CA LEU A 280 -2.36 -4.93 3.75
C LEU A 280 -2.41 -3.42 3.55
N ASN A 281 -1.64 -2.70 4.38
CA ASN A 281 -1.66 -1.24 4.41
C ASN A 281 -0.26 -0.63 4.19
N SER A 282 -0.24 0.55 3.59
CA SER A 282 0.95 1.40 3.50
C SER A 282 0.59 2.84 3.83
N THR A 283 1.56 3.57 4.38
CA THR A 283 1.43 5.00 4.64
C THR A 283 2.70 5.70 4.22
N LYS A 284 2.56 6.83 3.52
CA LYS A 284 3.69 7.67 3.09
C LYS A 284 3.38 9.12 3.40
N GLN A 285 4.43 9.85 3.78
CA GLN A 285 4.35 11.24 4.14
C GLN A 285 5.33 12.07 3.32
N ALA A 286 4.95 13.32 3.06
CA ALA A 286 5.85 14.37 2.59
C ALA A 286 5.62 15.61 3.47
N THR A 287 6.70 16.12 4.03
CA THR A 287 6.72 17.37 4.79
C THR A 287 7.11 18.52 3.86
N PHE A 288 6.49 19.68 4.03
CA PHE A 288 6.85 20.88 3.29
C PHE A 288 6.64 22.11 4.17
N ASP A 289 7.41 23.15 3.90
CA ASP A 289 7.35 24.40 4.66
C ASP A 289 6.76 25.53 3.83
N ILE A 290 5.82 26.26 4.42
CA ILE A 290 5.37 27.55 3.91
C ILE A 290 6.12 28.63 4.68
N SER A 291 6.93 29.41 3.97
CA SER A 291 7.83 30.42 4.53
C SER A 291 7.36 31.84 4.20
N VAL A 292 7.88 32.80 4.98
CA VAL A 292 7.58 34.22 4.78
C VAL A 292 8.75 34.89 4.09
N THR A 293 8.49 35.47 2.93
CA THR A 293 9.44 36.34 2.23
C THR A 293 8.77 37.65 1.90
N VAL A 294 9.56 38.72 1.74
CA VAL A 294 9.02 40.03 1.34
C VAL A 294 8.39 39.96 -0.06
N ASP A 295 9.00 39.18 -0.96
CA ASP A 295 8.47 38.94 -2.31
C ASP A 295 7.15 38.16 -2.26
N GLY A 296 7.05 37.13 -1.42
CA GLY A 296 5.81 36.37 -1.21
C GLY A 296 4.69 37.23 -0.64
N LEU A 297 4.99 38.12 0.32
CA LEU A 297 4.00 39.09 0.83
C LEU A 297 3.58 40.12 -0.22
N THR A 298 4.49 40.47 -1.13
CA THR A 298 4.19 41.37 -2.25
C THR A 298 3.23 40.69 -3.23
N ALA A 299 3.54 39.46 -3.63
CA ALA A 299 2.67 38.65 -4.49
C ALA A 299 1.28 38.41 -3.86
N LEU A 300 1.24 38.09 -2.56
CA LEU A 300 -0.02 37.93 -1.83
C LEU A 300 -0.84 39.23 -1.82
N THR A 301 -0.18 40.39 -1.69
CA THR A 301 -0.87 41.70 -1.75
C THR A 301 -1.56 41.89 -3.10
N ASP A 302 -0.89 41.55 -4.21
CA ASP A 302 -1.48 41.63 -5.55
C ASP A 302 -2.62 40.61 -5.75
N GLU A 303 -2.46 39.39 -5.27
CA GLU A 303 -3.49 38.34 -5.32
C GLU A 303 -4.76 38.76 -4.57
N LEU A 304 -4.60 39.29 -3.36
CA LEU A 304 -5.72 39.75 -2.52
C LEU A 304 -6.43 40.97 -3.13
N TYR A 305 -5.71 41.84 -3.84
CA TYR A 305 -6.34 42.91 -4.62
C TYR A 305 -7.13 42.36 -5.80
N ASN A 306 -6.55 41.44 -6.57
CA ASN A 306 -7.22 40.85 -7.73
C ASN A 306 -8.46 40.03 -7.33
N SER A 307 -8.44 39.46 -6.13
CA SER A 307 -9.56 38.73 -5.52
C SER A 307 -10.58 39.64 -4.81
N GLY A 308 -10.35 40.96 -4.79
CA GLY A 308 -11.25 41.96 -4.21
C GLY A 308 -11.22 42.09 -2.69
N PHE A 309 -10.31 41.38 -2.00
CA PHE A 309 -10.11 41.53 -0.55
C PHE A 309 -9.43 42.86 -0.19
N ILE A 310 -8.64 43.41 -1.11
CA ILE A 310 -8.16 44.80 -1.08
C ILE A 310 -8.92 45.58 -2.15
N THR A 311 -9.75 46.53 -1.72
CA THR A 311 -10.72 47.18 -2.63
C THR A 311 -10.17 48.40 -3.38
N SER A 312 -9.03 48.94 -2.94
CA SER A 312 -8.45 50.17 -3.47
C SER A 312 -7.04 49.92 -4.01
N ALA A 313 -6.81 50.31 -5.27
CA ALA A 313 -5.49 50.23 -5.89
C ALA A 313 -4.44 51.03 -5.10
N GLY A 314 -4.81 52.22 -4.60
CA GLY A 314 -3.90 53.03 -3.79
C GLY A 314 -3.51 52.39 -2.46
N ILE A 315 -4.36 51.53 -1.88
CA ILE A 315 -4.00 50.76 -0.67
C ILE A 315 -3.05 49.62 -1.02
N ARG A 316 -3.32 48.89 -2.12
CA ARG A 316 -2.41 47.86 -2.64
C ARG A 316 -1.03 48.45 -2.94
N ASP A 317 -0.98 49.55 -3.70
CA ASP A 317 0.28 50.21 -4.08
C ASP A 317 1.06 50.68 -2.85
N ALA A 318 0.38 51.25 -1.84
CA ALA A 318 1.02 51.67 -0.59
C ALA A 318 1.56 50.50 0.24
N MET A 319 0.89 49.33 0.23
CA MET A 319 1.41 48.12 0.87
C MET A 319 2.67 47.63 0.16
N ILE A 320 2.65 47.58 -1.18
CA ILE A 320 3.79 47.17 -2.00
C ILE A 320 4.98 48.12 -1.82
N GLU A 321 4.76 49.44 -1.77
CA GLU A 321 5.83 50.41 -1.52
C GLU A 321 6.50 50.19 -0.16
N LYS A 322 5.70 49.88 0.88
CA LYS A 322 6.22 49.58 2.22
C LYS A 322 7.00 48.26 2.25
N LEU A 323 6.52 47.22 1.57
CA LEU A 323 7.24 45.95 1.40
C LEU A 323 8.55 46.17 0.65
N SER A 324 8.55 46.98 -0.41
CA SER A 324 9.76 47.35 -1.15
C SER A 324 10.79 48.05 -0.28
N ALA A 325 10.36 49.00 0.57
CA ALA A 325 11.25 49.67 1.53
C ALA A 325 11.90 48.69 2.52
N ILE A 326 11.13 47.71 3.02
CA ILE A 326 11.65 46.62 3.87
C ILE A 326 12.73 45.84 3.11
N ASN A 327 12.46 45.41 1.87
CA ASN A 327 13.41 44.64 1.07
C ASN A 327 14.72 45.41 0.81
N ILE A 328 14.64 46.71 0.53
CA ILE A 328 15.81 47.59 0.34
C ILE A 328 16.64 47.65 1.63
N SER A 329 16.00 47.79 2.79
CA SER A 329 16.71 47.85 4.07
C SER A 329 17.37 46.52 4.42
N LEU A 330 16.69 45.39 4.17
CA LEU A 330 17.25 44.04 4.36
C LEU A 330 18.47 43.79 3.48
N SER A 331 18.36 44.04 2.18
CA SER A 331 19.45 43.88 1.23
C SER A 331 20.65 44.80 1.51
N SER A 332 20.40 45.97 2.12
CA SER A 332 21.45 46.91 2.55
C SER A 332 22.03 46.58 3.94
N GLY A 333 21.56 45.53 4.62
CA GLY A 333 21.97 45.17 5.98
C GLY A 333 21.49 46.14 7.07
N ASN A 334 20.56 47.04 6.74
CA ASN A 334 19.98 47.99 7.69
C ASN A 334 18.77 47.38 8.41
N PHE A 335 19.05 46.39 9.26
CA PHE A 335 18.02 45.60 9.95
C PHE A 335 17.15 46.43 10.90
N ILE A 336 17.70 47.46 11.55
CA ILE A 336 16.91 48.37 12.41
C ILE A 336 15.88 49.14 11.57
N ALA A 337 16.28 49.65 10.41
CA ALA A 337 15.33 50.30 9.49
C ALA A 337 14.26 49.32 9.00
N ALA A 338 14.65 48.09 8.64
CA ALA A 338 13.70 47.05 8.23
C ALA A 338 12.66 46.74 9.32
N LEU A 339 13.08 46.58 10.58
CA LEU A 339 12.18 46.36 11.72
C LEU A 339 11.19 47.51 11.91
N ASN A 340 11.67 48.76 11.87
CA ASN A 340 10.81 49.93 11.97
C ASN A 340 9.81 50.01 10.79
N GLN A 341 10.23 49.63 9.59
CA GLN A 341 9.37 49.59 8.40
C GLN A 341 8.32 48.49 8.48
N ILE A 342 8.64 47.33 9.06
CA ILE A 342 7.66 46.27 9.36
C ILE A 342 6.58 46.79 10.33
N ASP A 343 6.98 47.48 11.41
CA ASP A 343 6.04 48.07 12.36
C ASP A 343 5.14 49.13 11.68
N VAL A 344 5.69 49.93 10.76
CA VAL A 344 4.94 50.91 9.95
C VAL A 344 3.95 50.21 9.00
N LEU A 345 4.33 49.11 8.36
CA LEU A 345 3.44 48.32 7.50
C LEU A 345 2.30 47.70 8.31
N PHE A 346 2.60 47.11 9.47
CA PHE A 346 1.60 46.54 10.36
C PHE A 346 0.57 47.60 10.79
N GLN A 347 1.03 48.77 11.26
CA GLN A 347 0.14 49.88 11.63
C GLN A 347 -0.72 50.37 10.46
N PHE A 348 -0.16 50.41 9.26
CA PHE A 348 -0.89 50.78 8.05
C PHE A 348 -2.02 49.80 7.75
N ILE A 349 -1.77 48.49 7.83
CA ILE A 349 -2.77 47.44 7.62
C ILE A 349 -3.92 47.58 8.65
N GLN A 350 -3.60 47.77 9.94
CA GLN A 350 -4.62 47.95 10.98
C GLN A 350 -5.50 49.18 10.72
N GLN A 351 -4.92 50.30 10.28
CA GLN A 351 -5.67 51.52 9.94
C GLN A 351 -6.54 51.32 8.69
N ALA A 352 -6.01 50.66 7.66
CA ALA A 352 -6.76 50.36 6.44
C ALA A 352 -7.96 49.44 6.73
N GLN A 353 -7.81 48.47 7.63
CA GLN A 353 -8.91 47.61 8.09
C GLN A 353 -9.95 48.40 8.87
N PHE A 354 -9.53 49.25 9.83
CA PHE A 354 -10.44 50.10 10.60
C PHE A 354 -11.29 51.00 9.71
N ASN A 355 -10.68 51.57 8.67
CA ASN A 355 -11.36 52.39 7.66
C ASN A 355 -12.13 51.58 6.61
N LYS A 356 -12.18 50.24 6.74
CA LYS A 356 -12.89 49.29 5.86
C LYS A 356 -12.41 49.29 4.41
N PHE A 357 -11.15 49.66 4.16
CA PHE A 357 -10.56 49.58 2.83
C PHE A 357 -10.08 48.15 2.48
N ILE A 358 -9.84 47.32 3.50
CA ILE A 358 -9.45 45.92 3.35
C ILE A 358 -10.37 45.02 4.18
N ASN A 359 -10.56 43.78 3.72
CA ASN A 359 -11.25 42.73 4.46
C ASN A 359 -10.43 42.30 5.69
N SER A 360 -11.08 41.82 6.76
CA SER A 360 -10.39 41.27 7.94
C SER A 360 -9.43 40.13 7.59
N ILE A 361 -9.76 39.33 6.56
CA ILE A 361 -8.88 38.27 6.03
C ILE A 361 -7.49 38.80 5.67
N VAL A 362 -7.39 40.00 5.10
CA VAL A 362 -6.10 40.61 4.74
C VAL A 362 -5.26 40.87 6.00
N SER A 363 -5.88 41.37 7.07
CA SER A 363 -5.19 41.59 8.34
C SER A 363 -4.71 40.27 8.96
N ASP A 364 -5.54 39.24 8.93
CA ASP A 364 -5.22 37.93 9.52
C ASP A 364 -4.06 37.27 8.77
N LEU A 365 -4.10 37.30 7.43
CA LEU A 365 -3.05 36.75 6.56
C LEU A 365 -1.71 37.48 6.69
N PHE A 366 -1.66 38.74 7.15
CA PHE A 366 -0.40 39.49 7.30
C PHE A 366 0.12 39.54 8.75
N SER A 367 -0.74 39.34 9.74
CA SER A 367 -0.36 39.49 11.16
C SER A 367 0.74 38.50 11.60
N ILE A 368 0.53 37.20 11.33
CA ILE A 368 1.53 36.17 11.67
C ILE A 368 2.78 36.29 10.80
N PRO A 369 2.69 36.45 9.45
CA PRO A 369 3.88 36.57 8.63
C PRO A 369 4.79 37.75 8.98
N LEU A 370 4.23 38.93 9.23
CA LEU A 370 5.03 40.10 9.60
C LEU A 370 5.72 39.90 10.95
N PHE A 371 5.07 39.19 11.90
CA PHE A 371 5.69 38.83 13.16
C PHE A 371 6.85 37.85 12.97
N ILE A 372 6.68 36.82 12.13
CA ILE A 372 7.75 35.85 11.80
C ILE A 372 8.94 36.56 11.14
N LEU A 373 8.69 37.39 10.13
CA LEU A 373 9.73 38.16 9.45
C LEU A 373 10.51 39.05 10.43
N ARG A 374 9.82 39.65 11.41
CA ARG A 374 10.45 40.43 12.49
C ARG A 374 11.37 39.57 13.34
N LEU A 375 10.93 38.38 13.75
CA LEU A 375 11.74 37.45 14.53
C LEU A 375 12.97 36.96 13.76
N ASP A 376 12.82 36.66 12.47
CA ASP A 376 13.93 36.22 11.62
C ASP A 376 15.02 37.28 11.52
N ILE A 377 14.64 38.55 11.38
CA ILE A 377 15.58 39.68 11.39
C ILE A 377 16.27 39.80 12.75
N ILE A 378 15.52 39.67 13.86
CA ILE A 378 16.10 39.75 15.21
C ILE A 378 17.08 38.61 15.46
N GLY A 379 16.78 37.41 14.97
CA GLY A 379 17.64 36.24 15.06
C GLY A 379 18.99 36.40 14.37
N GLN A 380 19.14 37.36 13.45
CA GLN A 380 20.40 37.64 12.75
C GLN A 380 21.35 38.60 13.51
N PHE A 381 20.92 39.27 14.58
CA PHE A 381 21.79 40.17 15.35
C PHE A 381 23.01 39.48 16.01
N PRO A 382 22.91 38.28 16.63
CA PRO A 382 24.05 37.61 17.25
C PRO A 382 25.18 37.29 16.25
N THR A 383 24.83 36.96 15.01
CA THR A 383 25.80 36.66 13.93
C THR A 383 26.52 37.92 13.42
N LEU A 384 25.88 39.09 13.50
CA LEU A 384 26.44 40.37 13.06
C LEU A 384 27.46 40.93 14.06
N PHE A 385 27.18 40.84 15.36
CA PHE A 385 28.15 41.24 16.40
C PHE A 385 29.45 40.42 16.30
N GLN A 386 29.38 39.13 15.96
CA GLN A 386 30.58 38.30 15.79
C GLN A 386 31.39 38.66 14.54
N GLN A 387 30.76 39.11 13.45
CA GLN A 387 31.46 39.58 12.25
C GLN A 387 32.08 40.96 12.45
N GLU A 388 31.36 41.88 13.10
CA GLU A 388 31.86 43.22 13.41
C GLU A 388 33.07 43.14 14.37
N ASP A 389 33.02 42.27 15.38
CA ASP A 389 34.10 42.10 16.34
C ASP A 389 35.36 41.46 15.71
N LYS A 390 35.18 40.56 14.72
CA LYS A 390 36.29 40.04 13.87
C LYS A 390 36.89 41.13 12.98
N GLY A 391 36.06 41.89 12.26
CA GLY A 391 36.51 42.97 11.39
C GLY A 391 37.22 44.10 12.16
N ASN A 392 36.72 44.44 13.35
CA ASN A 392 37.34 45.45 14.21
C ASN A 392 38.67 44.96 14.82
N LYS A 393 38.78 43.66 15.16
CA LYS A 393 40.06 43.03 15.54
C LYS A 393 41.09 43.05 14.40
N GLU A 394 40.68 42.79 13.16
CA GLU A 394 41.57 42.87 12.00
C GLU A 394 42.01 44.30 11.69
N ARG A 395 41.10 45.28 11.76
CA ARG A 395 41.44 46.71 11.61
C ARG A 395 42.39 47.20 12.70
N ARG A 396 42.20 46.76 13.95
CA ARG A 396 43.13 47.05 15.06
C ARG A 396 44.51 46.42 14.82
N ARG A 397 44.59 45.18 14.33
CA ARG A 397 45.85 44.52 13.95
C ARG A 397 46.56 45.23 12.79
N ALA A 398 45.82 45.77 11.83
CA ALA A 398 46.38 46.53 10.72
C ALA A 398 46.96 47.89 11.16
N ASN A 399 46.29 48.60 12.07
CA ASN A 399 46.76 49.91 12.59
C ASN A 399 47.89 49.82 13.61
N THR A 400 48.21 48.63 14.15
CA THR A 400 49.34 48.44 15.09
C THR A 400 50.63 48.03 14.36
N LYS A 401 50.60 47.94 13.02
CA LYS A 401 51.75 47.58 12.15
C LYS A 401 52.39 48.78 11.42
N ILE A 402 52.03 50.01 11.80
CA ILE A 402 52.70 51.26 11.41
C ILE A 402 53.42 51.78 12.64
#